data_AF-A0A3P1CWH8-F1
#
_entry.id   AF-A0A3P1CWH8-F1
#
_cell.length_a   1.000
_cell.length_b   1.000
_cell.length_c   1.000
_cell.angle_alpha   90.00
_cell.angle_beta   90.00
_cell.angle_gamma   90.00
#
_symmetry.space_group_name_H-M   'P 1'
#
loop_
_entity.id
_entity.type
_entity.pdbx_description
1 polymer ?
#
loop_
_entity_poly.entity_id
_entity_poly.type
_entity_poly.pdbx_seq_one_letter_code
_entity_poly.pdbx_strand_id
1 'polypeptide(L)'
;MKKLVTLFLLSFSSFALFSCDPLNKKYDKEKYSEVISENADSVSRSAFNRATVENEINDIRNEDFTYQELIDQGKAIQKKEQTNKNVVR
;
A
#
# COMPACT_ATOMS: atom_id res chain seq x y z
N MET A 1 4.16 51.70 17.21
CA MET A 1 4.98 50.69 16.51
C MET A 1 4.84 49.27 17.08
N LYS A 2 4.85 49.06 18.41
CA LYS A 2 4.75 47.72 19.03
C LYS A 2 3.51 46.88 18.62
N LYS A 3 2.35 47.53 18.42
CA LYS A 3 1.09 46.85 18.04
C LYS A 3 1.05 46.33 16.60
N LEU A 4 1.80 46.96 15.69
CA LEU A 4 1.90 46.53 14.30
C LEU A 4 2.80 45.28 14.18
N VAL A 5 3.86 45.22 14.98
CA VAL A 5 4.79 44.07 15.00
C VAL A 5 4.07 42.80 15.48
N THR A 6 3.24 42.90 16.52
CA THR A 6 2.44 41.74 16.99
C THR A 6 1.42 41.27 15.97
N LEU A 7 0.85 42.17 15.16
CA LEU A 7 -0.14 41.80 14.13
C LEU A 7 0.52 41.05 12.97
N PHE A 8 1.73 41.44 12.57
CA PHE A 8 2.53 40.73 11.57
C PHE A 8 3.01 39.34 12.06
N LEU A 9 3.39 39.23 13.34
CA LEU A 9 3.82 37.94 13.92
C LEU A 9 2.69 36.91 13.98
N LEU A 10 1.47 37.34 14.32
CA LEU A 10 0.29 36.46 14.34
C LEU A 10 -0.11 35.98 12.94
N SER A 11 0.01 36.83 11.90
CA SER A 11 -0.31 36.40 10.53
C SER A 11 0.72 35.43 9.97
N PHE A 12 2.00 35.55 10.35
CA PHE A 12 3.06 34.64 9.90
C PHE A 12 2.90 33.23 10.49
N SER A 13 2.44 33.11 11.74
CA SER A 13 2.20 31.80 12.36
C SER A 13 1.09 30.98 11.68
N SER A 14 0.11 31.64 11.05
CA SER A 14 -0.97 30.95 10.33
C SER A 14 -0.53 30.36 8.99
N PHE A 15 0.55 30.87 8.39
CA PHE A 15 1.08 30.34 7.13
C PHE A 15 1.91 29.06 7.29
N ALA A 16 2.44 28.80 8.50
CA ALA A 16 3.23 27.60 8.79
C ALA A 16 2.41 26.30 8.78
N LEU A 17 1.07 26.38 8.86
CA LEU A 17 0.18 25.22 8.84
C LEU A 17 -0.26 24.81 7.41
N PHE A 18 0.07 25.60 6.38
CA PHE A 18 -0.23 25.25 4.99
C PHE A 18 0.87 24.43 4.30
N SER A 19 1.99 24.16 4.97
CA SER A 19 3.02 23.21 4.51
C SER A 19 2.71 21.80 5.02
N CYS A 20 1.47 21.35 4.81
CA CYS A 20 1.17 19.94 4.85
C CYS A 20 1.65 19.36 3.52
N ASP A 21 2.88 18.82 3.51
CA ASP A 21 3.32 17.99 2.39
C ASP A 21 2.30 16.86 2.24
N PRO A 22 1.70 16.65 1.05
CA PRO A 22 0.84 15.49 0.85
C PRO A 22 1.71 14.25 1.11
N LEU A 23 1.28 13.41 2.04
CA LEU A 23 1.94 12.15 2.45
C LEU A 23 2.11 11.13 1.31
N ASN A 24 1.84 11.51 0.07
CA ASN A 24 1.73 10.64 -1.09
C ASN A 24 2.46 11.23 -2.30
N LYS A 25 3.78 11.37 -2.20
CA LYS A 25 4.66 11.52 -3.37
C LYS A 25 5.12 10.19 -3.96
N LYS A 26 4.61 9.05 -3.47
CA LYS A 26 5.05 7.72 -3.93
C LYS A 26 4.24 7.18 -5.10
N TYR A 27 3.01 7.66 -5.33
CA TYR A 27 2.12 7.06 -6.33
C TYR A 27 1.49 8.11 -7.24
N ASP A 28 1.96 8.09 -8.49
CA ASP A 28 1.29 8.71 -9.61
C ASP A 28 -0.03 7.98 -9.86
N LYS A 29 -1.14 8.72 -9.88
CA LYS A 29 -2.50 8.16 -9.94
C LYS A 29 -2.70 7.34 -11.22
N GLU A 30 -2.06 7.75 -12.31
CA GLU A 30 -2.11 7.07 -13.61
C GLU A 30 -1.41 5.70 -13.54
N LYS A 31 -0.25 5.66 -12.89
CA LYS A 31 0.52 4.42 -12.68
C LYS A 31 -0.21 3.44 -11.75
N TYR A 32 -0.94 3.95 -10.76
CA TYR A 32 -1.73 3.10 -9.86
C TYR A 32 -2.91 2.46 -10.59
N SER A 33 -3.62 3.20 -11.46
CA SER A 33 -4.70 2.64 -12.26
C SER A 33 -4.21 1.60 -13.27
N GLU A 34 -3.04 1.82 -13.87
CA GLU A 34 -2.42 0.87 -14.81
C GLU A 34 -2.08 -0.46 -14.11
N VAL A 35 -1.41 -0.40 -12.96
CA VAL A 35 -1.08 -1.57 -12.13
C VAL A 35 -2.34 -2.31 -11.68
N ILE A 36 -3.41 -1.60 -11.30
CA ILE A 36 -4.68 -2.26 -10.98
C ILE A 36 -5.31 -2.89 -12.22
N SER A 37 -5.27 -2.24 -13.38
CA SER A 37 -5.90 -2.79 -14.59
C SER A 37 -5.21 -4.07 -15.09
N GLU A 38 -3.88 -4.14 -14.99
CA GLU A 38 -3.10 -5.33 -15.33
C GLU A 38 -3.23 -6.44 -14.28
N ASN A 39 -3.51 -6.10 -13.02
CA ASN A 39 -3.65 -7.06 -11.92
C ASN A 39 -5.11 -7.27 -11.46
N ALA A 40 -6.10 -6.73 -12.16
CA ALA A 40 -7.53 -6.98 -11.91
C ALA A 40 -7.98 -8.32 -12.50
N ASP A 41 -7.06 -9.11 -13.04
CA ASP A 41 -7.30 -10.48 -13.45
C ASP A 41 -7.70 -11.35 -12.25
N SER A 42 -8.62 -12.29 -12.52
CA SER A 42 -9.10 -13.28 -11.54
C SER A 42 -7.97 -14.02 -10.82
N VAL A 43 -6.84 -14.19 -11.51
CA VAL A 43 -5.60 -14.80 -10.99
C VAL A 43 -4.95 -13.96 -9.91
N SER A 44 -4.77 -12.66 -10.15
CA SER A 44 -4.16 -11.74 -9.18
C SER A 44 -5.06 -11.54 -7.96
N ARG A 45 -6.38 -11.46 -8.15
CA ARG A 45 -7.34 -11.46 -7.03
C ARG A 45 -7.32 -12.76 -6.22
N SER A 46 -7.22 -13.91 -6.89
CA SER A 46 -7.09 -15.22 -6.23
C SER A 46 -5.78 -15.32 -5.44
N ALA A 47 -4.67 -14.86 -6.00
CA ALA A 47 -3.37 -14.81 -5.33
C ALA A 47 -3.42 -13.91 -4.09
N PHE A 48 -3.94 -12.68 -4.23
CA PHE A 48 -4.13 -11.76 -3.11
C PHE A 48 -4.93 -12.40 -1.98
N ASN A 49 -6.12 -12.96 -2.27
CA ASN A 49 -6.97 -13.60 -1.27
C ASN A 49 -6.23 -14.75 -0.56
N ARG A 50 -5.39 -15.50 -1.28
CA ARG A 50 -4.62 -16.60 -0.72
C ARG A 50 -3.56 -16.11 0.26
N ALA A 51 -2.85 -15.03 -0.07
CA ALA A 51 -1.89 -14.43 0.84
C ALA A 51 -2.55 -13.87 2.10
N THR A 52 -3.71 -13.21 1.96
CA THR A 52 -4.46 -12.67 3.09
C THR A 52 -4.86 -13.77 4.09
N VAL A 53 -5.35 -14.91 3.59
CA VAL A 53 -5.73 -16.06 4.43
C VAL A 53 -4.50 -16.70 5.08
N GLU A 54 -3.41 -16.89 4.33
CA GLU A 54 -2.17 -17.46 4.88
C GLU A 54 -1.59 -16.56 5.98
N ASN A 55 -1.61 -15.24 5.78
CA ASN A 55 -1.15 -14.28 6.77
C ASN A 55 -2.05 -14.31 8.01
N GLU A 56 -3.36 -14.41 7.86
CA GLU A 56 -4.31 -14.55 8.99
C GLU A 56 -4.02 -15.82 9.82
N ILE A 57 -3.74 -16.95 9.15
CA ILE A 57 -3.38 -18.22 9.81
C ILE A 57 -2.07 -18.07 10.62
N ASN A 58 -1.13 -17.27 10.12
CA ASN A 58 0.19 -17.08 10.72
C ASN A 58 0.28 -15.85 11.65
N ASP A 59 -0.84 -15.19 11.96
CA ASP A 59 -0.91 -13.94 12.76
C ASP A 59 -0.02 -12.81 12.19
N ILE A 60 0.07 -12.73 10.87
CA ILE A 60 0.79 -11.72 10.12
C ILE A 60 -0.20 -10.63 9.69
N ARG A 61 0.17 -9.37 9.96
CA ARG A 61 -0.64 -8.21 9.58
C ARG A 61 -0.51 -7.89 8.10
N ASN A 62 -1.62 -7.93 7.38
CA ASN A 62 -1.63 -7.63 5.95
C ASN A 62 -1.29 -6.17 5.64
N GLU A 63 -1.45 -5.25 6.60
CA GLU A 63 -1.12 -3.83 6.41
C GLU A 63 0.38 -3.56 6.29
N ASP A 64 1.22 -4.53 6.68
CA ASP A 64 2.68 -4.43 6.57
C ASP A 64 3.18 -4.65 5.12
N PHE A 65 2.27 -5.01 4.21
CA PHE A 65 2.58 -5.31 2.81
C PHE A 65 1.81 -4.41 1.86
N THR A 66 2.44 -4.11 0.73
CA THR A 66 1.75 -3.50 -0.41
C THR A 66 0.84 -4.51 -1.10
N TYR A 67 -0.11 -3.99 -1.89
CA TYR A 67 -1.01 -4.82 -2.69
C TYR A 67 -0.28 -5.80 -3.62
N GLN A 68 0.82 -5.35 -4.24
CA GLN A 68 1.62 -6.19 -5.14
C GLN A 68 2.38 -7.28 -4.38
N GLU A 69 2.92 -6.97 -3.20
CA GLU A 69 3.63 -7.96 -2.38
C GLU A 69 2.69 -9.07 -1.92
N LEU A 70 1.43 -8.76 -1.60
CA LEU A 70 0.41 -9.77 -1.27
C LEU A 70 0.07 -10.65 -2.49
N ILE A 71 0.00 -10.08 -3.70
CA ILE A 71 -0.18 -10.87 -4.92
C ILE A 71 1.02 -11.81 -5.14
N ASP A 72 2.24 -11.32 -4.97
CA ASP A 72 3.45 -12.10 -5.21
C ASP A 72 3.63 -13.21 -4.16
N GLN A 73 3.31 -12.94 -2.90
CA GLN A 73 3.22 -13.95 -1.85
C GLN A 73 2.20 -15.03 -2.21
N GLY A 74 1.01 -14.63 -2.66
CA GLY A 74 -0.06 -15.54 -3.08
C GLY A 74 0.37 -16.46 -4.23
N LYS A 75 1.07 -15.91 -5.23
CA LYS A 75 1.64 -16.69 -6.35
C LYS A 75 2.71 -17.68 -5.84
N ALA A 76 3.54 -17.27 -4.89
CA ALA A 76 4.57 -18.15 -4.30
C ALA A 76 3.95 -19.33 -3.54
N ILE A 77 2.87 -19.10 -2.78
CA ILE A 77 2.12 -20.15 -2.07
C ILE A 77 1.52 -21.15 -3.07
N GLN A 78 0.83 -20.65 -4.11
CA GLN A 78 0.23 -21.50 -5.15
C GLN A 78 1.28 -22.39 -5.83
N LYS A 79 2.47 -21.85 -6.12
CA LYS A 79 3.58 -22.62 -6.71
C LYS A 79 4.07 -23.71 -5.77
N LYS A 80 4.26 -23.41 -4.47
CA LYS A 80 4.69 -24.40 -3.46
C LYS A 80 3.71 -25.58 -3.36
N GLU A 81 2.41 -25.30 -3.37
CA GLU A 81 1.39 -26.35 -3.31
C GLU A 81 1.36 -27.23 -4.56
N GLN A 82 1.53 -26.66 -5.75
CA GLN A 82 1.65 -27.43 -6.99
C GLN A 82 2.89 -28.33 -6.97
N THR A 83 4.03 -27.81 -6.50
CA THR A 83 5.24 -28.61 -6.35
C THR A 83 5.04 -29.76 -5.35
N ASN A 84 4.43 -29.51 -4.19
CA ASN A 84 4.14 -30.56 -3.20
C ASN A 84 3.18 -31.64 -3.73
N LYS A 85 2.19 -31.28 -4.54
CA LYS A 85 1.30 -32.26 -5.19
C LYS A 85 2.02 -33.19 -6.17
N ASN A 86 3.10 -32.73 -6.79
CA ASN A 86 3.90 -33.54 -7.72
C ASN A 86 4.93 -34.44 -7.03
N VAL A 87 5.30 -34.14 -5.78
CA VAL A 87 6.28 -34.93 -5.00
C VAL A 87 5.61 -36.08 -4.24
N VAL A 88 4.31 -35.97 -3.93
CA VAL A 88 3.54 -36.99 -3.18
C VAL A 88 2.91 -38.04 -4.12
N ARG A 89 3.33 -38.11 -5.39
CA ARG A 89 2.76 -39.02 -6.40
C ARG A 89 3.70 -40.16 -6.75
#